data_AF-A0A0F9VGE6-F1
#
_entry.id   AF-A0A0F9VGE6-F1
#
_cell.length_a   1.000
_cell.length_b   1.000
_cell.length_c   1.000
_cell.angle_alpha   90.00
_cell.angle_beta   90.00
_cell.angle_gamma   90.00
#
_symmetry.space_group_name_H-M   'P 1'
#
loop_
_entity.id
_entity.type
_entity.pdbx_description
1 polymer ?
#
loop_
_entity_poly.entity_id
_entity_poly.type
_entity_poly.pdbx_seq_one_letter_code
_entity_poly.pdbx_strand_id
1 'polypeptide(L)'
;MKLLLTALSSTDDIVQLEPTIEALYYQYENCELTLRTCLGYEPFFEHHPLIHKVIAFSEDEDPTLASDFDIHTEIPDIQRWTLKMPLVEKFAAAAGVTLLRKTPKIFLDEYPADENYVVLTRVSHNVPEWPVFTEPLHHAYETKEIATADDADDLRSILKTLAAATLVVGPDSWATQAAAALDCRVVMAMDLDREVERAPFNVVVVPGTKESILRAVEETLFEKRYPDYLNCGNAAEFIKCLAKKYMKAHFVDVGCSAWPIPNGIPVDMQNREVIEDAPDNHFAGLFSSHCLEHITEWAQELTLWHRVIRPGGAMVLYLPHPRAEVWHARTGSWVGKQHVWNPEPVTLVRFLKEVLGMNIVEYTSRRDPLWSFHIVARK
;
A
#
# COMPACT_ATOMS: atom_id res chain seq x y z
N MET A 1 16.93 -18.17 -7.31
CA MET A 1 15.84 -19.15 -7.44
C MET A 1 14.69 -18.47 -8.16
N LYS A 2 14.15 -19.11 -9.20
CA LYS A 2 13.03 -18.61 -10.01
C LYS A 2 11.75 -19.32 -9.61
N LEU A 3 10.74 -18.55 -9.23
CA LEU A 3 9.44 -19.07 -8.84
C LEU A 3 8.38 -18.60 -9.85
N LEU A 4 7.60 -19.54 -10.37
CA LEU A 4 6.39 -19.27 -11.13
C LEU A 4 5.18 -19.49 -10.24
N LEU A 5 4.36 -18.45 -10.09
CA LEU A 5 3.03 -18.56 -9.49
C LEU A 5 2.00 -18.44 -10.62
N THR A 6 1.15 -19.44 -10.80
CA THR A 6 0.02 -19.39 -11.74
C THR A 6 -1.28 -19.28 -10.95
N ALA A 7 -2.10 -18.27 -11.23
CA ALA A 7 -3.39 -18.07 -10.58
C ALA A 7 -4.52 -18.04 -11.61
N LEU A 8 -5.44 -19.00 -11.50
CA LEU A 8 -6.61 -19.15 -12.36
C LEU A 8 -7.85 -18.78 -11.55
N SER A 9 -8.13 -17.49 -11.38
CA SER A 9 -9.26 -17.02 -10.57
C SER A 9 -10.04 -15.93 -11.30
N SER A 10 -11.26 -15.66 -10.83
CA SER A 10 -12.07 -14.54 -11.32
C SER A 10 -11.51 -13.19 -10.87
N THR A 11 -11.99 -12.08 -11.46
CA THR A 11 -11.63 -10.71 -11.08
C THR A 11 -11.90 -10.45 -9.59
N ASP A 12 -13.01 -10.97 -9.06
CA ASP A 12 -13.38 -10.82 -7.64
C ASP A 12 -12.36 -11.47 -6.71
N ASP A 13 -11.81 -12.61 -7.11
CA ASP A 13 -10.88 -13.34 -6.27
C ASP A 13 -9.44 -12.81 -6.39
N ILE A 14 -9.05 -12.34 -7.57
CA ILE A 14 -7.64 -12.06 -7.87
C ILE A 14 -7.07 -10.96 -6.97
N VAL A 15 -7.90 -10.01 -6.53
CA VAL A 15 -7.49 -8.99 -5.55
C VAL A 15 -7.01 -9.63 -4.24
N GLN A 16 -7.54 -10.79 -3.85
CA GLN A 16 -7.17 -11.50 -2.62
C GLN A 16 -5.88 -12.32 -2.74
N LEU A 17 -5.28 -12.41 -3.92
CA LEU A 17 -4.06 -13.19 -4.17
C LEU A 17 -2.83 -12.56 -3.50
N GLU A 18 -2.79 -11.23 -3.39
CA GLU A 18 -1.57 -10.50 -3.07
C GLU A 18 -0.88 -10.91 -1.75
N PRO A 19 -1.59 -11.16 -0.63
CA PRO A 19 -0.94 -11.64 0.59
C PRO A 19 -0.24 -13.01 0.45
N THR A 20 -0.70 -13.84 -0.49
CA THR A 20 -0.08 -15.13 -0.81
C THR A 20 1.22 -14.93 -1.59
N ILE A 21 1.27 -13.93 -2.48
CA ILE A 21 2.49 -13.54 -3.21
C ILE A 21 3.59 -13.13 -2.22
N GLU A 22 3.23 -12.30 -1.23
CA GLU A 22 4.16 -11.88 -0.18
C GLU A 22 4.67 -13.07 0.64
N ALA A 23 3.77 -13.95 1.08
CA ALA A 23 4.15 -15.14 1.85
C ALA A 23 5.09 -16.07 1.07
N LEU A 24 4.83 -16.31 -0.23
CA LEU A 24 5.70 -17.08 -1.10
C LEU A 24 7.08 -16.45 -1.23
N TYR A 25 7.14 -15.14 -1.51
CA TYR A 25 8.41 -14.43 -1.68
C TYR A 25 9.34 -14.58 -0.48
N TYR A 26 8.79 -14.48 0.75
CA TYR A 26 9.57 -14.61 1.97
C TYR A 26 9.87 -16.06 2.36
N GLN A 27 8.95 -17.00 2.13
CA GLN A 27 9.19 -18.43 2.33
C GLN A 27 10.39 -18.93 1.50
N TYR A 28 10.61 -18.30 0.35
CA TYR A 28 11.61 -18.66 -0.64
C TYR A 28 12.78 -17.66 -0.72
N GLU A 29 13.05 -16.96 0.38
CA GLU A 29 14.25 -16.13 0.60
C GLU A 29 14.53 -15.09 -0.50
N ASN A 30 13.52 -14.32 -0.92
CA ASN A 30 13.64 -13.27 -1.96
C ASN A 30 13.87 -13.82 -3.37
N CYS A 31 13.08 -14.81 -3.77
CA CYS A 31 13.14 -15.41 -5.10
C CYS A 31 12.77 -14.44 -6.24
N GLU A 32 13.22 -14.75 -7.45
CA GLU A 32 12.75 -14.11 -8.69
C GLU A 32 11.35 -14.64 -9.03
N LEU A 33 10.33 -13.95 -8.52
CA LEU A 33 8.93 -14.36 -8.66
C LEU A 33 8.32 -13.83 -9.97
N THR A 34 7.81 -14.74 -10.79
CA THR A 34 6.97 -14.47 -11.97
C THR A 34 5.53 -14.87 -11.66
N LEU A 35 4.59 -13.94 -11.85
CA LEU A 35 3.15 -14.20 -11.76
C LEU A 35 2.58 -14.44 -13.15
N ARG A 36 1.88 -15.56 -13.34
CA ARG A 36 1.05 -15.85 -14.51
C ARG A 36 -0.42 -15.73 -14.12
N THR A 37 -1.16 -14.84 -14.80
CA THR A 37 -2.57 -14.51 -14.50
C THR A 37 -3.37 -14.36 -15.80
N CYS A 38 -4.70 -14.46 -15.72
CA CYS A 38 -5.59 -14.29 -16.87
C CYS A 38 -5.37 -12.93 -17.55
N LEU A 39 -5.50 -12.90 -18.87
CA LEU A 39 -5.44 -11.69 -19.68
C LEU A 39 -6.45 -10.64 -19.15
N GLY A 40 -5.97 -9.41 -18.93
CA GLY A 40 -6.74 -8.29 -18.38
C GLY A 40 -6.49 -8.02 -16.89
N TYR A 41 -5.89 -8.95 -16.14
CA TYR A 41 -5.65 -8.80 -14.68
C TYR A 41 -4.23 -8.33 -14.33
N GLU A 42 -3.34 -8.20 -15.30
CA GLU A 42 -1.99 -7.69 -15.12
C GLU A 42 -1.94 -6.33 -14.38
N PRO A 43 -2.87 -5.38 -14.62
CA PRO A 43 -2.90 -4.10 -13.92
C PRO A 43 -2.99 -4.18 -12.39
N PHE A 44 -3.50 -5.28 -11.80
CA PHE A 44 -3.50 -5.44 -10.34
C PHE A 44 -2.08 -5.63 -9.77
N PHE A 45 -1.14 -6.11 -10.58
CA PHE A 45 0.14 -6.68 -10.11
C PHE A 45 1.38 -6.09 -10.77
N GLU A 46 1.23 -5.37 -11.88
CA GLU A 46 2.37 -4.86 -12.67
C GLU A 46 3.35 -3.97 -11.91
N HIS A 47 2.90 -3.33 -10.83
CA HIS A 47 3.73 -2.46 -9.98
C HIS A 47 3.99 -3.08 -8.60
N HIS A 48 3.65 -4.35 -8.41
CA HIS A 48 3.89 -5.04 -7.16
C HIS A 48 5.41 -5.18 -6.90
N PRO A 49 5.92 -4.74 -5.74
CA PRO A 49 7.37 -4.65 -5.47
C PRO A 49 8.11 -5.99 -5.43
N LEU A 50 7.38 -7.08 -5.16
CA LEU A 50 7.93 -8.44 -5.03
C LEU A 50 7.79 -9.27 -6.31
N ILE A 51 7.03 -8.79 -7.31
CA ILE A 51 6.85 -9.50 -8.58
C ILE A 51 7.86 -8.96 -9.58
N HIS A 52 8.66 -9.85 -10.16
CA HIS A 52 9.68 -9.49 -11.15
C HIS A 52 9.08 -9.41 -12.55
N LYS A 53 8.10 -10.25 -12.83
CA LYS A 53 7.43 -10.32 -14.13
C LYS A 53 5.98 -10.76 -13.97
N VAL A 54 5.08 -10.08 -14.66
CA VAL A 54 3.69 -10.52 -14.83
C VAL A 54 3.53 -11.04 -16.26
N ILE A 55 2.92 -12.22 -16.40
CA ILE A 55 2.62 -12.87 -17.68
C ILE A 55 1.11 -13.03 -17.78
N ALA A 56 0.52 -12.35 -18.75
CA ALA A 56 -0.84 -12.60 -19.18
C ALA A 56 -0.88 -13.91 -19.96
N PHE A 57 -1.94 -14.70 -19.81
CA PHE A 57 -2.18 -15.82 -20.70
C PHE A 57 -3.67 -15.92 -21.06
N SER A 58 -3.95 -16.44 -22.25
CA SER A 58 -5.28 -16.94 -22.61
C SER A 58 -5.39 -18.42 -22.28
N GLU A 59 -6.61 -18.93 -22.04
CA GLU A 59 -6.84 -20.34 -21.68
C GLU A 59 -6.26 -21.35 -22.68
N ASP A 60 -5.98 -20.91 -23.92
CA ASP A 60 -5.43 -21.72 -25.00
C ASP A 60 -3.88 -21.80 -25.02
N GLU A 61 -3.17 -21.10 -24.12
CA GLU A 61 -1.70 -21.01 -24.15
C GLU A 61 -0.96 -22.17 -23.46
N ASP A 62 0.14 -22.60 -24.10
CA ASP A 62 0.93 -23.80 -23.82
C ASP A 62 1.51 -23.86 -22.37
N PRO A 63 1.36 -24.98 -21.66
CA PRO A 63 1.97 -25.21 -20.33
C PRO A 63 3.52 -25.29 -20.30
N THR A 64 4.22 -25.25 -21.44
CA THR A 64 5.69 -25.39 -21.52
C THR A 64 6.50 -24.35 -20.72
N LEU A 65 5.89 -23.23 -20.33
CA LEU A 65 6.49 -22.18 -19.49
C LEU A 65 7.09 -22.69 -18.16
N ALA A 66 6.60 -23.79 -17.60
CA ALA A 66 7.06 -24.28 -16.29
C ALA A 66 8.52 -24.79 -16.28
N SER A 67 9.09 -25.16 -17.44
CA SER A 67 10.41 -25.81 -17.51
C SER A 67 11.60 -24.90 -17.17
N ASP A 68 11.41 -23.58 -17.19
CA ASP A 68 12.43 -22.57 -16.88
C ASP A 68 12.46 -22.13 -15.40
N PHE A 69 11.61 -22.72 -14.55
CA PHE A 69 11.44 -22.32 -13.15
C PHE A 69 11.89 -23.41 -12.18
N ASP A 70 12.52 -23.00 -11.08
CA ASP A 70 12.94 -23.91 -10.01
C ASP A 70 11.74 -24.41 -9.21
N ILE A 71 10.72 -23.55 -9.06
CA ILE A 71 9.49 -23.82 -8.32
C ILE A 71 8.31 -23.34 -9.15
N HIS A 72 7.29 -24.18 -9.29
CA HIS A 72 6.00 -23.81 -9.87
C HIS A 72 4.90 -24.08 -8.85
N THR A 73 4.18 -23.02 -8.49
CA THR A 73 2.98 -23.09 -7.65
C THR A 73 1.78 -22.74 -8.51
N GLU A 74 0.82 -23.65 -8.62
CA GLU A 74 -0.43 -23.43 -9.34
C GLU A 74 -1.58 -23.34 -8.36
N ILE A 75 -2.29 -22.22 -8.40
CA ILE A 75 -3.51 -22.01 -7.64
C ILE A 75 -4.68 -22.26 -8.59
N PRO A 76 -5.42 -23.37 -8.40
CA PRO A 76 -6.57 -23.68 -9.22
C PRO A 76 -7.70 -22.69 -8.93
N ASP A 77 -8.79 -22.78 -9.70
CA ASP A 77 -10.05 -22.12 -9.38
C ASP A 77 -10.55 -22.55 -7.98
N ILE A 78 -10.27 -21.70 -7.00
CA ILE A 78 -10.57 -21.92 -5.58
C ILE A 78 -12.04 -21.68 -5.24
N GLN A 79 -12.85 -21.13 -6.16
CA GLN A 79 -14.29 -20.96 -5.92
C GLN A 79 -15.00 -22.32 -5.78
N ARG A 80 -14.43 -23.36 -6.39
CA ARG A 80 -14.93 -24.74 -6.31
C ARG A 80 -14.66 -25.39 -4.95
N TRP A 81 -13.89 -24.76 -4.07
CA TRP A 81 -13.51 -25.33 -2.78
C TRP A 81 -14.63 -25.10 -1.76
N THR A 82 -15.17 -26.18 -1.21
CA THR A 82 -16.25 -26.18 -0.21
C THR A 82 -15.79 -25.81 1.21
N LEU A 83 -14.53 -25.41 1.38
CA LEU A 83 -13.98 -25.00 2.67
C LEU A 83 -14.63 -23.69 3.14
N LYS A 84 -15.15 -23.70 4.37
CA LYS A 84 -15.61 -22.50 5.09
C LYS A 84 -14.41 -21.77 5.68
N MET A 85 -13.70 -21.03 4.85
CA MET A 85 -12.60 -20.15 5.26
C MET A 85 -12.55 -18.92 4.36
N PRO A 86 -11.98 -17.79 4.83
CA PRO A 86 -11.79 -16.60 4.03
C PRO A 86 -11.08 -16.89 2.71
N LEU A 87 -11.42 -16.16 1.65
CA LEU A 87 -10.85 -16.39 0.32
C LEU A 87 -9.32 -16.26 0.30
N VAL A 88 -8.77 -15.26 1.01
CA VAL A 88 -7.31 -15.08 1.17
C VAL A 88 -6.63 -16.29 1.81
N GLU A 89 -7.31 -17.01 2.72
CA GLU A 89 -6.78 -18.24 3.33
C GLU A 89 -6.84 -19.43 2.38
N LYS A 90 -7.84 -19.49 1.48
CA LYS A 90 -7.89 -20.50 0.42
C LYS A 90 -6.70 -20.36 -0.53
N PHE A 91 -6.35 -19.13 -0.94
CA PHE A 91 -5.14 -18.86 -1.74
C PHE A 91 -3.87 -19.34 -1.03
N ALA A 92 -3.71 -18.99 0.25
CA ALA A 92 -2.54 -19.39 1.04
C ALA A 92 -2.44 -20.92 1.20
N ALA A 93 -3.58 -21.57 1.48
CA ALA A 93 -3.66 -23.02 1.59
C ALA A 93 -3.32 -23.71 0.26
N ALA A 94 -3.83 -23.20 -0.87
CA ALA A 94 -3.51 -23.71 -2.20
C ALA A 94 -2.01 -23.56 -2.54
N ALA A 95 -1.40 -22.46 -2.12
CA ALA A 95 0.04 -22.22 -2.32
C ALA A 95 0.93 -22.93 -1.28
N GLY A 96 0.36 -23.55 -0.25
CA GLY A 96 1.13 -24.22 0.81
C GLY A 96 1.95 -23.25 1.66
N VAL A 97 1.44 -22.04 1.91
CA VAL A 97 2.13 -20.98 2.67
C VAL A 97 1.34 -20.53 3.89
N THR A 98 2.03 -19.95 4.87
CA THR A 98 1.40 -19.24 5.99
C THR A 98 1.38 -17.74 5.72
N LEU A 99 0.20 -17.13 5.79
CA LEU A 99 0.04 -15.70 5.57
C LEU A 99 0.76 -14.87 6.65
N LEU A 100 1.53 -13.88 6.19
CA LEU A 100 2.10 -12.84 7.06
C LEU A 100 1.05 -11.77 7.42
N ARG A 101 0.07 -11.56 6.53
CA ARG A 101 -1.12 -10.70 6.72
C ARG A 101 -2.27 -11.21 5.87
N LYS A 102 -3.49 -10.72 6.16
CA LYS A 102 -4.72 -11.13 5.45
C LYS A 102 -5.33 -10.04 4.56
N THR A 103 -4.92 -8.79 4.70
CA THR A 103 -5.50 -7.68 3.95
C THR A 103 -4.70 -7.43 2.68
N PRO A 104 -5.27 -7.57 1.47
CA PRO A 104 -4.55 -7.36 0.22
C PRO A 104 -4.08 -5.93 -0.01
N LYS A 105 -3.18 -5.77 -0.98
CA LYS A 105 -2.71 -4.48 -1.48
C LYS A 105 -2.66 -4.46 -3.00
N ILE A 106 -2.96 -3.30 -3.58
CA ILE A 106 -2.68 -3.00 -4.98
C ILE A 106 -1.66 -1.87 -5.02
N PHE A 107 -0.70 -1.97 -5.93
CA PHE A 107 0.35 -0.98 -6.10
C PHE A 107 0.15 -0.29 -7.44
N LEU A 108 0.22 1.04 -7.44
CA LEU A 108 0.19 1.85 -8.65
C LEU A 108 1.57 2.44 -8.92
N ASP A 109 1.86 2.74 -10.19
CA ASP A 109 3.05 3.46 -10.62
C ASP A 109 3.06 4.88 -10.06
N GLU A 110 1.89 5.50 -10.09
CA GLU A 110 1.60 6.84 -9.63
C GLU A 110 0.21 6.84 -8.98
N TYR A 111 0.13 7.34 -7.75
CA TYR A 111 -1.16 7.61 -7.13
C TYR A 111 -1.67 8.94 -7.68
N PRO A 112 -2.86 8.97 -8.29
CA PRO A 112 -3.45 10.23 -8.72
C PRO A 112 -3.69 11.12 -7.50
N ALA A 113 -3.64 12.43 -7.71
CA ALA A 113 -4.03 13.38 -6.67
C ALA A 113 -5.48 13.09 -6.24
N ASP A 114 -5.76 13.24 -4.95
CA ASP A 114 -7.10 13.07 -4.42
C ASP A 114 -8.04 14.03 -5.14
N GLU A 115 -9.02 13.47 -5.83
CA GLU A 115 -10.09 14.25 -6.44
C GLU A 115 -11.31 14.19 -5.50
N ASN A 116 -12.02 15.30 -5.38
CA ASN A 116 -13.16 15.44 -4.46
C ASN A 116 -14.45 14.79 -5.02
N TYR A 117 -14.38 13.53 -5.47
CA TYR A 117 -15.55 12.76 -5.90
C TYR A 117 -15.70 11.44 -5.13
N VAL A 118 -16.94 10.95 -5.12
CA VAL A 118 -17.33 9.63 -4.62
C VAL A 118 -17.44 8.66 -5.79
N VAL A 119 -16.81 7.49 -5.70
CA VAL A 119 -17.03 6.44 -6.70
C VAL A 119 -18.17 5.55 -6.26
N LEU A 120 -19.12 5.32 -7.15
CA LEU A 120 -20.21 4.37 -6.98
C LEU A 120 -19.91 3.14 -7.83
N THR A 121 -19.62 2.00 -7.20
CA THR A 121 -19.42 0.75 -7.94
C THR A 121 -20.76 0.02 -8.08
N ARG A 122 -20.98 -0.65 -9.21
CA ARG A 122 -22.20 -1.42 -9.50
C ARG A 122 -21.85 -2.78 -10.07
N VAL A 123 -22.48 -3.83 -9.54
CA VAL A 123 -22.45 -5.15 -10.20
C VAL A 123 -23.41 -5.13 -11.39
N SER A 124 -22.96 -5.66 -12.52
CA SER A 124 -23.71 -5.66 -13.78
C SER A 124 -24.98 -6.52 -13.75
N HIS A 125 -25.20 -7.33 -12.70
CA HIS A 125 -26.28 -8.31 -12.66
C HIS A 125 -27.20 -8.10 -11.44
N ASN A 126 -28.46 -7.73 -11.72
CA ASN A 126 -29.65 -7.95 -10.89
C ASN A 126 -29.54 -7.67 -9.37
N VAL A 127 -29.07 -6.49 -8.97
CA VAL A 127 -29.45 -5.92 -7.66
C VAL A 127 -30.51 -4.85 -7.92
N PRO A 128 -31.82 -5.18 -7.88
CA PRO A 128 -32.90 -4.30 -8.34
C PRO A 128 -33.00 -2.98 -7.57
N GLU A 129 -32.37 -2.88 -6.40
CA GLU A 129 -32.52 -1.76 -5.46
C GLU A 129 -31.31 -0.80 -5.42
N TRP A 130 -30.22 -1.09 -6.15
CA TRP A 130 -29.04 -0.21 -6.17
C TRP A 130 -29.29 1.23 -6.66
N PRO A 131 -30.16 1.50 -7.65
CA PRO A 131 -30.42 2.85 -8.13
C PRO A 131 -31.07 3.80 -7.09
N VAL A 132 -31.71 3.25 -6.05
CA VAL A 132 -32.59 4.01 -5.15
C VAL A 132 -31.83 4.89 -4.15
N PHE A 133 -30.56 4.60 -3.87
CA PHE A 133 -29.74 5.38 -2.93
C PHE A 133 -28.64 6.20 -3.59
N THR A 134 -28.38 6.04 -4.89
CA THR A 134 -27.36 6.84 -5.58
C THR A 134 -27.80 8.28 -5.82
N GLU A 135 -29.11 8.53 -5.94
CA GLU A 135 -29.65 9.88 -6.20
C GLU A 135 -29.29 10.91 -5.10
N PRO A 136 -29.42 10.63 -3.79
CA PRO A 136 -28.93 11.55 -2.76
C PRO A 136 -27.42 11.81 -2.84
N LEU A 137 -26.63 10.81 -3.21
CA LEU A 137 -25.17 10.95 -3.34
C LEU A 137 -24.81 11.84 -4.54
N HIS A 138 -25.50 11.67 -5.67
CA HIS A 138 -25.38 12.54 -6.85
C HIS A 138 -25.74 14.00 -6.58
N HIS A 139 -26.67 14.25 -5.66
CA HIS A 139 -27.03 15.62 -5.25
C HIS A 139 -26.02 16.24 -4.28
N ALA A 140 -25.41 15.43 -3.42
CA ALA A 140 -24.53 15.90 -2.35
C ALA A 140 -23.05 15.98 -2.77
N TYR A 141 -22.62 15.18 -3.75
CA TYR A 141 -21.22 15.02 -4.13
C TYR A 141 -21.06 14.91 -5.66
N GLU A 142 -19.89 15.30 -6.17
CA GLU A 142 -19.46 14.84 -7.49
C GLU A 142 -19.27 13.33 -7.43
N THR A 143 -19.80 12.58 -8.39
CA THR A 143 -19.69 11.13 -8.39
C THR A 143 -19.19 10.60 -9.72
N LYS A 144 -18.53 9.43 -9.67
CA LYS A 144 -18.19 8.64 -10.86
C LYS A 144 -18.76 7.24 -10.67
N GLU A 145 -19.39 6.69 -11.70
CA GLU A 145 -19.95 5.33 -11.65
C GLU A 145 -19.02 4.35 -12.35
N ILE A 146 -18.70 3.24 -11.69
CA ILE A 146 -17.91 2.14 -12.26
C ILE A 146 -18.78 0.89 -12.30
N ALA A 147 -19.04 0.41 -13.52
CA ALA A 147 -19.66 -0.89 -13.72
C ALA A 147 -18.59 -1.97 -13.61
N THR A 148 -18.81 -2.96 -12.74
CA THR A 148 -17.85 -4.04 -12.48
C THR A 148 -18.02 -5.23 -13.43
N ALA A 149 -18.51 -5.00 -14.65
CA ALA A 149 -18.62 -6.06 -15.64
C ALA A 149 -17.23 -6.63 -15.97
N ASP A 150 -17.19 -7.92 -16.31
CA ASP A 150 -15.94 -8.65 -16.56
C ASP A 150 -15.15 -8.10 -17.77
N ASP A 151 -15.81 -7.36 -18.67
CA ASP A 151 -15.23 -6.71 -19.85
C ASP A 151 -14.69 -5.31 -19.54
N ALA A 152 -13.97 -5.14 -18.43
CA ALA A 152 -13.34 -3.87 -18.10
C ALA A 152 -12.10 -3.64 -19.00
N ASP A 153 -12.33 -3.22 -20.25
CA ASP A 153 -11.32 -2.93 -21.27
C ASP A 153 -10.23 -1.93 -20.81
N ASP A 154 -10.41 -1.28 -19.65
CA ASP A 154 -9.40 -0.41 -19.04
C ASP A 154 -9.35 -0.51 -17.50
N LEU A 155 -8.97 -1.69 -16.99
CA LEU A 155 -8.74 -1.91 -15.56
C LEU A 155 -7.73 -0.90 -14.96
N ARG A 156 -6.72 -0.45 -15.70
CA ARG A 156 -5.75 0.57 -15.23
C ARG A 156 -6.45 1.89 -14.90
N SER A 157 -7.28 2.39 -15.81
CA SER A 157 -8.04 3.63 -15.60
C SER A 157 -9.03 3.49 -14.44
N ILE A 158 -9.66 2.32 -14.28
CA ILE A 158 -10.52 2.04 -13.13
C ILE A 158 -9.72 2.10 -11.83
N LEU A 159 -8.57 1.43 -11.73
CA LEU A 159 -7.74 1.44 -10.53
C LEU A 159 -7.27 2.86 -10.18
N LYS A 160 -6.88 3.67 -11.18
CA LYS A 160 -6.56 5.09 -10.97
C LYS A 160 -7.77 5.88 -10.49
N THR A 161 -8.95 5.66 -11.07
CA THR A 161 -10.19 6.31 -10.63
C THR A 161 -10.54 5.94 -9.18
N LEU A 162 -10.40 4.66 -8.81
CA LEU A 162 -10.62 4.21 -7.44
C LEU A 162 -9.60 4.83 -6.47
N ALA A 163 -8.32 4.88 -6.85
CA ALA A 163 -7.26 5.45 -6.02
C ALA A 163 -7.41 6.95 -5.76
N ALA A 164 -7.93 7.70 -6.74
CA ALA A 164 -8.23 9.13 -6.62
C ALA A 164 -9.51 9.43 -5.82
N ALA A 165 -10.35 8.43 -5.56
CA ALA A 165 -11.65 8.63 -4.95
C ALA A 165 -11.53 9.05 -3.48
N THR A 166 -12.30 10.07 -3.09
CA THR A 166 -12.43 10.48 -1.68
C THR A 166 -13.08 9.37 -0.84
N LEU A 167 -14.04 8.66 -1.46
CA LEU A 167 -14.80 7.55 -0.90
C LEU A 167 -15.27 6.65 -2.04
N VAL A 168 -15.27 5.34 -1.82
CA VAL A 168 -15.89 4.36 -2.70
C VAL A 168 -17.10 3.76 -2.00
N VAL A 169 -18.24 3.72 -2.68
CA VAL A 169 -19.50 3.14 -2.17
C VAL A 169 -19.93 2.06 -3.14
N GLY A 170 -20.11 0.84 -2.64
CA GLY A 170 -20.16 -0.31 -3.52
C GLY A 170 -20.71 -1.57 -2.84
N PRO A 171 -21.18 -2.55 -3.61
CA PRO A 171 -21.47 -3.87 -3.06
C PRO A 171 -20.14 -4.61 -2.81
N ASP A 172 -20.21 -5.81 -2.25
CA ASP A 172 -19.06 -6.71 -2.25
C ASP A 172 -18.76 -7.18 -3.69
N SER A 173 -17.83 -6.49 -4.35
CA SER A 173 -17.37 -6.73 -5.71
C SER A 173 -15.87 -6.45 -5.84
N TRP A 174 -15.23 -6.93 -6.91
CA TRP A 174 -13.80 -6.70 -7.13
C TRP A 174 -13.42 -5.22 -7.07
N ALA A 175 -14.23 -4.29 -7.58
CA ALA A 175 -13.89 -2.87 -7.60
C ALA A 175 -13.91 -2.27 -6.19
N THR A 176 -14.88 -2.69 -5.36
CA THR A 176 -14.97 -2.26 -3.96
C THR A 176 -13.83 -2.86 -3.13
N GLN A 177 -13.49 -4.12 -3.37
CA GLN A 177 -12.34 -4.78 -2.73
C GLN A 177 -11.00 -4.18 -3.20
N ALA A 178 -10.87 -3.85 -4.49
CA ALA A 178 -9.71 -3.17 -5.05
C ALA A 178 -9.54 -1.77 -4.46
N ALA A 179 -10.63 -1.01 -4.29
CA ALA A 179 -10.59 0.26 -3.57
C ALA A 179 -10.06 0.10 -2.14
N ALA A 180 -10.51 -0.94 -1.43
CA ALA A 180 -10.00 -1.24 -0.10
C ALA A 180 -8.50 -1.61 -0.12
N ALA A 181 -8.05 -2.38 -1.12
CA ALA A 181 -6.65 -2.76 -1.33
C ALA A 181 -5.76 -1.59 -1.78
N LEU A 182 -6.34 -0.55 -2.37
CA LEU A 182 -5.74 0.76 -2.66
C LEU A 182 -5.79 1.71 -1.45
N ASP A 183 -6.14 1.20 -0.26
CA ASP A 183 -6.29 1.94 1.00
C ASP A 183 -7.32 3.09 0.95
N CYS A 184 -8.26 3.06 0.00
CA CYS A 184 -9.34 4.04 -0.07
C CYS A 184 -10.31 3.85 1.11
N ARG A 185 -11.06 4.91 1.45
CA ARG A 185 -12.22 4.75 2.33
C ARG A 185 -13.33 4.07 1.55
N VAL A 186 -13.95 3.06 2.15
CA VAL A 186 -14.98 2.27 1.48
C VAL A 186 -16.20 2.12 2.37
N VAL A 187 -17.39 2.38 1.82
CA VAL A 187 -18.66 1.92 2.38
C VAL A 187 -19.14 0.76 1.54
N MET A 188 -19.09 -0.43 2.12
CA MET A 188 -19.47 -1.67 1.45
C MET A 188 -20.88 -2.08 1.89
N ALA A 189 -21.82 -2.11 0.95
CA ALA A 189 -23.17 -2.58 1.17
C ALA A 189 -23.20 -4.11 1.03
N MET A 190 -23.60 -4.82 2.08
CA MET A 190 -23.69 -6.28 2.08
C MET A 190 -25.03 -6.75 2.64
N ASP A 191 -25.39 -7.98 2.27
CA ASP A 191 -26.41 -8.74 2.98
C ASP A 191 -25.79 -9.30 4.27
N LEU A 192 -26.21 -8.79 5.42
CA LEU A 192 -25.63 -9.09 6.73
C LEU A 192 -25.95 -10.51 7.23
N ASP A 193 -26.81 -11.26 6.53
CA ASP A 193 -27.01 -12.67 6.81
C ASP A 193 -25.78 -13.53 6.43
N ARG A 194 -24.80 -12.94 5.71
CA ARG A 194 -23.48 -13.52 5.52
C ARG A 194 -22.55 -13.08 6.66
N GLU A 195 -21.85 -14.04 7.28
CA GLU A 195 -20.83 -13.73 8.28
C GLU A 195 -19.78 -12.79 7.69
N VAL A 196 -19.78 -11.53 8.15
CA VAL A 196 -18.75 -10.56 7.82
C VAL A 196 -17.53 -10.91 8.64
N GLU A 197 -16.69 -11.81 8.13
CA GLU A 197 -15.35 -12.02 8.67
C GLU A 197 -14.54 -10.73 8.47
N ARG A 198 -14.56 -9.88 9.50
CA ARG A 198 -13.74 -8.66 9.71
C ARG A 198 -13.21 -8.02 8.42
N ALA A 199 -14.03 -7.14 7.86
CA ALA A 199 -13.59 -6.25 6.80
C ALA A 199 -12.35 -5.44 7.25
N PRO A 200 -11.47 -5.04 6.31
CA PRO A 200 -10.32 -4.19 6.62
C PRO A 200 -10.71 -2.90 7.36
N PHE A 201 -9.78 -2.31 8.13
CA PHE A 201 -10.05 -1.10 8.93
C PHE A 201 -10.55 0.11 8.12
N ASN A 202 -10.32 0.14 6.81
CA ASN A 202 -10.76 1.20 5.90
C ASN A 202 -12.12 0.90 5.21
N VAL A 203 -12.79 -0.19 5.59
CA VAL A 203 -14.08 -0.61 5.04
C VAL A 203 -15.15 -0.57 6.12
N VAL A 204 -16.16 0.26 5.92
CA VAL A 204 -17.38 0.27 6.73
C VAL A 204 -18.41 -0.61 6.04
N VAL A 205 -18.67 -1.78 6.62
CA VAL A 205 -19.69 -2.70 6.11
C VAL A 205 -21.04 -2.33 6.72
N VAL A 206 -22.04 -2.14 5.86
CA VAL A 206 -23.41 -1.79 6.26
C VAL A 206 -24.44 -2.67 5.58
N PRO A 207 -25.65 -2.82 6.16
CA PRO A 207 -26.77 -3.39 5.44
C PRO A 207 -27.03 -2.59 4.16
N GLY A 208 -27.43 -3.28 3.09
CA GLY A 208 -27.76 -2.67 1.79
C GLY A 208 -28.97 -1.74 1.75
N THR A 209 -29.52 -1.34 2.90
CA THR A 209 -30.59 -0.35 3.00
C THR A 209 -30.07 1.06 2.70
N LYS A 210 -30.88 1.88 2.04
CA LYS A 210 -30.58 3.29 1.73
C LYS A 210 -30.11 4.08 2.96
N GLU A 211 -30.82 3.97 4.08
CA GLU A 211 -30.56 4.74 5.30
C GLU A 211 -29.20 4.37 5.92
N SER A 212 -28.85 3.09 5.93
CA SER A 212 -27.57 2.62 6.48
C SER A 212 -26.38 3.07 5.62
N ILE A 213 -26.53 3.04 4.30
CA ILE A 213 -25.49 3.51 3.36
C ILE A 213 -25.29 5.02 3.52
N LEU A 214 -26.36 5.82 3.49
CA LEU A 214 -26.24 7.28 3.61
C LEU A 214 -25.61 7.70 4.94
N ARG A 215 -26.03 7.08 6.06
CA ARG A 215 -25.42 7.33 7.36
C ARG A 215 -23.92 7.01 7.36
N ALA A 216 -23.53 5.84 6.84
CA ALA A 216 -22.12 5.46 6.79
C ALA A 216 -21.30 6.35 5.85
N VAL A 217 -21.87 6.80 4.73
CA VAL A 217 -21.23 7.78 3.83
C VAL A 217 -21.00 9.09 4.57
N GLU A 218 -22.02 9.64 5.23
CA GLU A 218 -21.90 10.85 6.03
C GLU A 218 -20.82 10.69 7.10
N GLU A 219 -20.89 9.65 7.94
CA GLU A 219 -19.90 9.39 8.99
C GLU A 219 -18.48 9.28 8.41
N THR A 220 -18.29 8.52 7.33
CA THR A 220 -16.99 8.31 6.69
C THR A 220 -16.41 9.58 6.06
N LEU A 221 -17.26 10.45 5.50
CA LEU A 221 -16.83 11.72 4.90
C LEU A 221 -16.62 12.82 5.94
N PHE A 222 -17.48 12.90 6.96
CA PHE A 222 -17.34 13.84 8.07
C PHE A 222 -16.14 13.51 8.98
N GLU A 223 -15.66 12.27 8.99
CA GLU A 223 -14.41 11.86 9.64
C GLU A 223 -13.12 12.36 8.94
N LYS A 224 -13.13 13.52 8.26
CA LYS A 224 -11.90 14.31 8.02
C LYS A 224 -11.31 14.90 9.32
N ARG A 225 -11.41 14.18 10.44
CA ARG A 225 -10.76 14.54 11.70
C ARG A 225 -9.45 13.78 11.81
N TYR A 226 -8.39 14.47 11.41
CA TYR A 226 -7.05 14.10 11.82
C TYR A 226 -7.01 14.04 13.34
N PRO A 227 -6.53 12.95 13.95
CA PRO A 227 -6.40 12.89 15.39
C PRO A 227 -5.53 14.03 15.91
N ASP A 228 -5.94 14.66 17.02
CA ASP A 228 -5.23 15.82 17.58
C ASP A 228 -3.75 15.53 17.87
N TYR A 229 -3.40 14.27 18.15
CA TYR A 229 -2.03 13.86 18.42
C TYR A 229 -1.09 13.99 17.21
N LEU A 230 -1.61 14.05 15.98
CA LEU A 230 -0.78 14.33 14.79
C LEU A 230 -0.11 15.72 14.88
N ASN A 231 -0.65 16.60 15.73
CA ASN A 231 -0.14 17.96 15.94
C ASN A 231 0.74 18.09 17.19
N CYS A 232 1.00 17.00 17.92
CA CYS A 232 1.81 17.02 19.14
C CYS A 232 3.33 16.84 18.88
N GLY A 233 3.72 16.64 17.62
CA GLY A 233 5.08 16.27 17.24
C GLY A 233 5.49 14.89 17.80
N ASN A 234 6.79 14.65 17.91
CA ASN A 234 7.44 13.40 18.30
C ASN A 234 7.01 12.23 17.42
N ALA A 235 7.00 12.45 16.11
CA ALA A 235 6.64 11.43 15.14
C ALA A 235 7.45 10.13 15.35
N ALA A 236 8.73 10.25 15.72
CA ALA A 236 9.60 9.13 16.04
C ALA A 236 9.00 8.14 17.07
N GLU A 237 8.13 8.58 17.99
CA GLU A 237 7.53 7.69 19.00
C GLU A 237 6.80 6.49 18.39
N PHE A 238 6.12 6.71 17.26
CA PHE A 238 5.30 5.69 16.59
C PHE A 238 6.14 4.63 15.88
N ILE A 239 7.40 4.93 15.56
CA ILE A 239 8.31 4.02 14.84
C ILE A 239 9.48 3.52 15.69
N LYS A 240 9.70 4.07 16.90
CA LYS A 240 10.84 3.74 17.79
C LYS A 240 11.04 2.25 18.01
N CYS A 241 9.96 1.48 18.19
CA CYS A 241 10.04 0.04 18.41
C CYS A 241 10.60 -0.70 17.18
N LEU A 242 10.20 -0.29 15.97
CA LEU A 242 10.74 -0.83 14.73
C LEU A 242 12.19 -0.38 14.55
N ALA A 243 12.45 0.92 14.66
CA ALA A 243 13.78 1.50 14.46
C ALA A 243 14.85 0.80 15.33
N LYS A 244 14.54 0.51 16.60
CA LYS A 244 15.44 -0.21 17.54
C LYS A 244 15.86 -1.60 17.06
N LYS A 245 15.07 -2.28 16.22
CA LYS A 245 15.46 -3.59 15.65
C LYS A 245 16.66 -3.46 14.71
N TYR A 246 16.78 -2.31 14.04
CA TYR A 246 17.78 -2.04 13.01
C TYR A 246 18.92 -1.14 13.52
N MET A 247 18.62 -0.22 14.44
CA MET A 247 19.54 0.76 15.02
C MET A 247 20.20 0.23 16.30
N LYS A 248 21.22 -0.62 16.13
CA LYS A 248 21.85 -1.35 17.25
C LYS A 248 23.01 -0.63 17.92
N ALA A 249 23.84 0.10 17.18
CA ALA A 249 24.96 0.89 17.71
C ALA A 249 25.49 1.84 16.63
N HIS A 250 26.04 2.98 17.02
CA HIS A 250 26.76 3.93 16.13
C HIS A 250 25.97 4.30 14.86
N PHE A 251 24.78 4.88 15.05
CA PHE A 251 23.92 5.37 13.98
C PHE A 251 23.64 6.86 14.18
N VAL A 252 23.32 7.55 13.09
CA VAL A 252 22.85 8.95 13.12
C VAL A 252 21.33 9.00 13.10
N ASP A 253 20.76 9.94 13.83
CA ASP A 253 19.34 10.23 13.90
C ASP A 253 19.08 11.62 13.32
N VAL A 254 18.58 11.66 12.08
CA VAL A 254 18.49 12.86 11.25
C VAL A 254 17.09 13.45 11.29
N GLY A 255 17.01 14.74 11.64
CA GLY A 255 15.76 15.47 11.84
C GLY A 255 15.12 15.18 13.20
N CYS A 256 15.92 14.84 14.20
CA CYS A 256 15.41 14.42 15.49
C CYS A 256 14.79 15.56 16.32
N SER A 257 15.14 16.82 16.04
CA SER A 257 14.76 17.99 16.83
C SER A 257 14.90 17.72 18.34
N ALA A 258 13.85 17.93 19.13
CA ALA A 258 13.87 17.73 20.58
C ALA A 258 13.72 16.25 21.02
N TRP A 259 13.59 15.30 20.08
CA TRP A 259 13.21 13.91 20.37
C TRP A 259 14.16 12.86 19.76
N PRO A 260 15.47 12.92 20.04
CA PRO A 260 16.40 11.91 19.55
C PRO A 260 16.06 10.50 20.04
N ILE A 261 16.19 9.52 19.14
CA ILE A 261 16.19 8.11 19.47
C ILE A 261 17.39 7.83 20.39
N PRO A 262 17.17 7.14 21.51
CA PRO A 262 18.25 6.78 22.42
C PRO A 262 19.41 6.07 21.71
N ASN A 263 20.64 6.48 22.04
CA ASN A 263 21.91 6.00 21.45
C ASN A 263 22.18 6.41 19.99
N GLY A 264 21.27 7.17 19.36
CA GLY A 264 21.55 7.82 18.09
C GLY A 264 22.41 9.07 18.29
N ILE A 265 23.26 9.36 17.30
CA ILE A 265 23.95 10.64 17.20
C ILE A 265 22.96 11.64 16.59
N PRO A 266 22.45 12.62 17.35
CA PRO A 266 21.43 13.53 16.87
C PRO A 266 22.01 14.46 15.79
N VAL A 267 21.31 14.55 14.66
CA VAL A 267 21.64 15.43 13.54
C VAL A 267 20.39 16.19 13.15
N ASP A 268 20.50 17.51 13.07
CA ASP A 268 19.48 18.43 12.58
C ASP A 268 20.18 19.47 11.68
N MET A 269 19.44 20.43 11.13
CA MET A 269 19.96 21.45 10.21
C MET A 269 21.12 22.28 10.79
N GLN A 270 21.23 22.35 12.12
CA GLN A 270 22.25 23.14 12.82
C GLN A 270 23.59 22.42 12.96
N ASN A 271 23.62 21.10 12.80
CA ASN A 271 24.83 20.28 12.98
C ASN A 271 24.97 19.22 11.87
N ARG A 272 24.57 19.57 10.65
CA ARG A 272 24.62 18.69 9.46
C ARG A 272 26.04 18.25 9.12
N GLU A 273 27.05 19.00 9.54
CA GLU A 273 28.48 18.67 9.36
C GLU A 273 28.86 17.31 9.95
N VAL A 274 28.10 16.79 10.95
CA VAL A 274 28.28 15.44 11.48
C VAL A 274 28.21 14.37 10.37
N ILE A 275 27.38 14.58 9.35
CA ILE A 275 27.25 13.69 8.19
C ILE A 275 28.18 14.14 7.04
N GLU A 276 28.28 15.45 6.79
CA GLU A 276 29.09 15.97 5.68
C GLU A 276 30.58 15.65 5.87
N ASP A 277 31.10 15.81 7.08
CA ASP A 277 32.51 15.57 7.43
C ASP A 277 32.81 14.10 7.77
N ALA A 278 31.78 13.27 7.95
CA ALA A 278 31.97 11.86 8.24
C ALA A 278 32.68 11.14 7.06
N PRO A 279 33.64 10.24 7.35
CA PRO A 279 34.20 9.36 6.34
C PRO A 279 33.13 8.48 5.68
N ASP A 280 33.43 7.99 4.48
CA ASP A 280 32.60 6.97 3.85
C ASP A 280 32.51 5.73 4.73
N ASN A 281 31.33 5.10 4.77
CA ASN A 281 31.09 3.86 5.51
C ASN A 281 31.37 3.96 7.03
N HIS A 282 31.17 5.13 7.63
CA HIS A 282 31.44 5.40 9.03
C HIS A 282 30.35 4.89 10.00
N PHE A 283 29.08 5.11 9.68
CA PHE A 283 27.96 4.77 10.56
C PHE A 283 27.44 3.37 10.29
N ALA A 284 26.98 2.68 11.35
CA ALA A 284 26.34 1.37 11.22
C ALA A 284 24.87 1.47 10.78
N GLY A 285 24.30 2.68 10.81
CA GLY A 285 22.99 2.95 10.25
C GLY A 285 22.63 4.43 10.31
N LEU A 286 21.48 4.73 9.74
CA LEU A 286 20.86 6.05 9.75
C LEU A 286 19.36 5.88 9.99
N PHE A 287 18.83 6.65 10.90
CA PHE A 287 17.40 6.81 11.09
C PHE A 287 17.02 8.24 10.74
N SER A 288 15.89 8.43 10.08
CA SER A 288 15.31 9.75 9.86
C SER A 288 13.80 9.68 9.98
N SER A 289 13.23 10.60 10.76
CA SER A 289 11.78 10.75 10.90
C SER A 289 11.33 12.17 10.58
N HIS A 290 10.36 12.32 9.68
CA HIS A 290 9.71 13.59 9.35
C HIS A 290 10.73 14.72 9.12
N CYS A 291 11.63 14.48 8.16
CA CYS A 291 12.77 15.33 7.87
C CYS A 291 12.93 15.52 6.36
N LEU A 292 12.90 14.42 5.61
CA LEU A 292 13.21 14.42 4.19
C LEU A 292 12.22 15.27 3.38
N GLU A 293 10.95 15.34 3.77
CA GLU A 293 9.89 16.20 3.18
C GLU A 293 10.19 17.71 3.25
N HIS A 294 11.11 18.10 4.12
CA HIS A 294 11.59 19.48 4.26
C HIS A 294 12.79 19.79 3.34
N ILE A 295 13.34 18.78 2.64
CA ILE A 295 14.56 18.90 1.85
C ILE A 295 14.21 18.88 0.36
N THR A 296 14.49 19.98 -0.35
CA THR A 296 14.21 20.09 -1.79
C THR A 296 15.05 19.09 -2.60
N GLU A 297 16.34 19.00 -2.30
CA GLU A 297 17.31 18.13 -2.97
C GLU A 297 17.41 16.77 -2.25
N TRP A 298 16.24 16.16 -1.98
CA TRP A 298 16.14 14.93 -1.18
C TRP A 298 16.95 13.77 -1.76
N ALA A 299 17.09 13.68 -3.08
CA ALA A 299 17.83 12.61 -3.74
C ALA A 299 19.35 12.70 -3.47
N GLN A 300 19.89 13.92 -3.50
CA GLN A 300 21.26 14.22 -3.14
C GLN A 300 21.49 13.97 -1.65
N GLU A 301 20.52 14.31 -0.81
CA GLU A 301 20.57 14.05 0.62
C GLU A 301 20.63 12.54 0.92
N LEU A 302 19.74 11.74 0.32
CA LEU A 302 19.77 10.28 0.45
C LEU A 302 21.08 9.67 -0.06
N THR A 303 21.67 10.25 -1.11
CA THR A 303 22.98 9.82 -1.63
C THR A 303 24.10 10.09 -0.61
N LEU A 304 24.09 11.26 0.03
CA LEU A 304 25.01 11.62 1.11
C LEU A 304 24.84 10.70 2.32
N TRP A 305 23.61 10.43 2.73
CA TRP A 305 23.26 9.51 3.81
C TRP A 305 23.75 8.09 3.52
N HIS A 306 23.53 7.61 2.30
CA HIS A 306 24.02 6.30 1.86
C HIS A 306 25.55 6.19 1.86
N ARG A 307 26.27 7.26 1.46
CA ARG A 307 27.75 7.30 1.47
C ARG A 307 28.32 6.97 2.85
N VAL A 308 27.77 7.57 3.91
CA VAL A 308 28.28 7.45 5.28
C VAL A 308 27.85 6.17 5.99
N ILE A 309 26.84 5.47 5.49
CA ILE A 309 26.44 4.16 6.01
C ILE A 309 27.42 3.10 5.53
N ARG A 310 27.88 2.22 6.44
CA ARG A 310 28.77 1.10 6.11
C ARG A 310 28.05 -0.04 5.39
N PRO A 311 28.75 -0.93 4.66
CA PRO A 311 28.15 -2.14 4.12
C PRO A 311 27.47 -2.99 5.20
N GLY A 312 26.25 -3.45 4.93
CA GLY A 312 25.37 -4.14 5.88
C GLY A 312 24.64 -3.22 6.88
N GLY A 313 24.95 -1.91 6.88
CA GLY A 313 24.26 -0.91 7.69
C GLY A 313 22.85 -0.64 7.18
N ALA A 314 21.97 -0.18 8.06
CA ALA A 314 20.56 0.07 7.73
C ALA A 314 20.25 1.56 7.58
N MET A 315 19.39 1.90 6.63
CA MET A 315 18.70 3.19 6.56
C MET A 315 17.23 2.96 6.89
N VAL A 316 16.72 3.66 7.90
CA VAL A 316 15.31 3.63 8.29
C VAL A 316 14.73 5.03 8.08
N LEU A 317 13.81 5.14 7.13
CA LEU A 317 13.07 6.36 6.83
C LEU A 317 11.66 6.25 7.40
N TYR A 318 11.16 7.30 8.04
CA TYR A 318 9.80 7.39 8.54
C TYR A 318 9.21 8.75 8.16
N LEU A 319 8.23 8.77 7.26
CA LEU A 319 7.82 9.99 6.58
C LEU A 319 6.29 10.15 6.58
N PRO A 320 5.78 11.38 6.48
CA PRO A 320 4.36 11.65 6.27
C PRO A 320 3.80 10.80 5.14
N HIS A 321 2.66 10.15 5.34
CA HIS A 321 1.98 9.47 4.25
C HIS A 321 1.44 10.52 3.27
N PRO A 322 1.54 10.30 1.95
CA PRO A 322 1.02 11.21 0.93
C PRO A 322 -0.51 11.38 0.97
N ARG A 323 -1.23 10.69 1.85
CA ARG A 323 -2.67 10.85 2.07
C ARG A 323 -3.01 11.64 3.33
N ALA A 324 -2.00 12.01 4.11
CA ALA A 324 -2.17 12.92 5.23
C ALA A 324 -2.23 14.35 4.68
N GLU A 325 -3.39 14.80 4.21
CA GLU A 325 -3.58 16.14 3.61
C GLU A 325 -3.10 17.25 4.55
N VAL A 326 -3.20 17.07 5.87
CA VAL A 326 -2.65 18.02 6.88
C VAL A 326 -1.15 18.26 6.75
N TRP A 327 -0.44 17.31 6.12
CA TRP A 327 0.99 17.31 5.88
C TRP A 327 1.37 17.57 4.43
N HIS A 328 0.42 17.87 3.55
CA HIS A 328 0.75 18.20 2.17
C HIS A 328 1.50 19.52 2.09
N ALA A 329 2.55 19.53 1.27
CA ALA A 329 3.26 20.74 0.91
C ALA A 329 2.27 21.79 0.37
N ARG A 330 2.33 23.01 0.91
CA ARG A 330 1.59 24.20 0.47
C ARG A 330 0.08 24.21 0.70
N THR A 331 -0.58 23.06 0.77
CA THR A 331 -2.04 22.94 1.00
C THR A 331 -2.39 22.46 2.40
N GLY A 332 -1.45 21.84 3.11
CA GLY A 332 -1.66 21.32 4.45
C GLY A 332 -1.93 22.43 5.47
N SER A 333 -3.00 22.26 6.25
CA SER A 333 -3.44 23.23 7.25
C SER A 333 -2.49 23.38 8.44
N TRP A 334 -1.54 22.45 8.61
CA TRP A 334 -0.71 22.38 9.82
C TRP A 334 0.78 22.72 9.59
N VAL A 335 1.47 22.01 8.71
CA VAL A 335 2.91 22.25 8.40
C VAL A 335 3.16 23.44 7.49
N GLY A 336 2.10 23.96 6.85
CA GLY A 336 2.18 25.13 5.98
C GLY A 336 3.21 24.98 4.86
N LYS A 337 4.12 25.95 4.74
CA LYS A 337 5.19 25.98 3.71
C LYS A 337 6.46 25.22 4.10
N GLN A 338 6.50 24.56 5.26
CA GLN A 338 7.70 23.89 5.73
C GLN A 338 7.97 22.59 4.96
N HIS A 339 6.92 21.88 4.53
CA HIS A 339 7.07 20.76 3.60
C HIS A 339 7.24 21.33 2.19
N VAL A 340 8.33 20.93 1.54
CA VAL A 340 8.67 21.41 0.19
C VAL A 340 8.29 20.41 -0.90
N TRP A 341 8.03 19.16 -0.51
CA TRP A 341 7.50 18.10 -1.37
C TRP A 341 6.74 17.04 -0.55
N ASN A 342 6.01 16.16 -1.22
CA ASN A 342 5.26 15.04 -0.60
C ASN A 342 5.98 13.72 -0.91
N PRO A 343 6.59 13.05 0.09
CA PRO A 343 7.26 11.79 -0.14
C PRO A 343 6.30 10.67 -0.53
N GLU A 344 6.58 10.02 -1.65
CA GLU A 344 5.86 8.82 -2.11
C GLU A 344 6.67 7.56 -1.76
N PRO A 345 6.07 6.55 -1.07
CA PRO A 345 6.79 5.34 -0.68
C PRO A 345 7.44 4.62 -1.87
N VAL A 346 6.73 4.51 -3.00
CA VAL A 346 7.21 3.81 -4.20
C VAL A 346 8.42 4.52 -4.81
N THR A 347 8.36 5.87 -4.89
CA THR A 347 9.47 6.69 -5.40
C THR A 347 10.74 6.49 -4.57
N LEU A 348 10.61 6.51 -3.24
CA LEU A 348 11.74 6.31 -2.34
C LEU A 348 12.27 4.88 -2.40
N VAL A 349 11.40 3.87 -2.41
CA VAL A 349 11.79 2.45 -2.55
C VAL A 349 12.57 2.22 -3.85
N ARG A 350 12.07 2.75 -4.98
CA ARG A 350 12.77 2.69 -6.27
C ARG A 350 14.11 3.38 -6.20
N PHE A 351 14.18 4.60 -5.66
CA PHE A 351 15.44 5.33 -5.55
C PHE A 351 16.48 4.57 -4.72
N LEU A 352 16.09 4.08 -3.52
CA LEU A 352 16.99 3.31 -2.66
C LEU A 352 17.47 2.03 -3.35
N LYS A 353 16.59 1.31 -4.06
CA LYS A 353 16.91 0.04 -4.71
C LYS A 353 17.72 0.22 -6.00
N GLU A 354 17.23 1.04 -6.91
CA GLU A 354 17.71 1.14 -8.29
C GLU A 354 18.87 2.14 -8.43
N VAL A 355 18.86 3.22 -7.64
CA VAL A 355 19.90 4.26 -7.70
C VAL A 355 20.99 4.00 -6.67
N LEU A 356 20.62 3.69 -5.42
CA LEU A 356 21.60 3.47 -4.36
C LEU A 356 22.04 2.01 -4.22
N GLY A 357 21.38 1.07 -4.90
CA GLY A 357 21.72 -0.35 -4.83
C GLY A 357 21.42 -1.00 -3.48
N MET A 358 20.56 -0.38 -2.66
CA MET A 358 20.22 -0.90 -1.34
C MET A 358 19.19 -2.04 -1.43
N ASN A 359 19.32 -3.02 -0.56
CA ASN A 359 18.33 -4.07 -0.39
C ASN A 359 17.16 -3.58 0.49
N ILE A 360 15.94 -3.62 -0.02
CA ILE A 360 14.74 -3.27 0.75
C ILE A 360 14.40 -4.44 1.67
N VAL A 361 14.53 -4.21 2.98
CA VAL A 361 14.28 -5.24 4.01
C VAL A 361 12.82 -5.27 4.42
N GLU A 362 12.24 -4.10 4.62
CA GLU A 362 10.85 -3.92 5.05
C GLU A 362 10.40 -2.55 4.61
N TYR A 363 9.17 -2.40 4.14
CA TYR A 363 8.55 -1.08 4.04
C TYR A 363 7.03 -1.21 4.12
N THR A 364 6.38 -0.13 4.52
CA THR A 364 4.92 -0.04 4.42
C THR A 364 4.56 1.04 3.41
N SER A 365 3.62 0.73 2.52
CA SER A 365 2.90 1.72 1.73
C SER A 365 1.67 2.26 2.45
N ARG A 366 1.31 1.68 3.61
CA ARG A 366 0.14 2.08 4.40
C ARG A 366 0.49 3.17 5.39
N ARG A 367 -0.51 4.00 5.66
CA ARG A 367 -0.52 4.91 6.79
C ARG A 367 -0.57 4.11 8.09
N ASP A 368 0.33 4.43 9.00
CA ASP A 368 0.29 3.93 10.37
C ASP A 368 -0.64 4.81 11.24
N PRO A 369 -0.71 4.61 12.58
CA PRO A 369 -1.54 5.45 13.44
C PRO A 369 -1.17 6.94 13.41
N LEU A 370 0.09 7.27 13.13
CA LEU A 370 0.53 8.65 12.90
C LEU A 370 0.43 9.01 11.41
N TRP A 371 -0.44 8.38 10.63
CA TRP A 371 -0.61 8.71 9.22
C TRP A 371 0.69 8.79 8.40
N SER A 372 1.67 7.96 8.77
CA SER A 372 3.02 7.96 8.21
C SER A 372 3.33 6.61 7.58
N PHE A 373 4.42 6.52 6.84
CA PHE A 373 4.95 5.26 6.34
C PHE A 373 6.42 5.11 6.70
N HIS A 374 6.94 3.88 6.62
CA HIS A 374 8.35 3.60 6.85
C HIS A 374 8.97 2.79 5.72
N ILE A 375 10.27 2.97 5.54
CA ILE A 375 11.13 2.15 4.69
C ILE A 375 12.37 1.76 5.48
N VAL A 376 12.73 0.48 5.44
CA VAL A 376 13.96 -0.07 5.97
C VAL A 376 14.74 -0.68 4.81
N ALA A 377 15.90 -0.10 4.53
CA ALA A 377 16.82 -0.57 3.51
C ALA A 377 18.19 -0.91 4.12
N ARG A 378 18.92 -1.84 3.51
CA ARG A 378 20.31 -2.17 3.87
C ARG A 378 21.24 -1.92 2.71
N LYS A 379 22.38 -1.30 3.01
CA LYS A 379 23.47 -1.13 2.07
C LYS A 379 24.23 -2.42 1.85
#